data_AF-A0AAW0LLU9-F1
#
_entry.id   AF-A0AAW0LLU9-F1
#
_cell.length_a   1.000
_cell.length_b   1.000
_cell.length_c   1.000
_cell.angle_alpha   90.00
_cell.angle_beta   90.00
_cell.angle_gamma   90.00
#
_symmetry.space_group_name_H-M   'P 1'
#
loop_
_entity.id
_entity.type
_entity.pdbx_description
1 polymer ?
#
loop_
_entity_poly.entity_id
_entity_poly.type
_entity_poly.pdbx_seq_one_letter_code
_entity_poly.pdbx_strand_id
1 'polypeptide(L)'
;MFFACFDFLLFGNSLKDPATKAYAQVFAPHHGWAIRKAVAAGMYALPTKAQLLQKLNEDEPSARIQMQSYITASAPVILYIDKLFLSRELGVDW
;
A
#
# COMPACT_ATOMS: atom_id res chain seq x y z
N MET A 1 9.27 -4.27 2.62
CA MET A 1 8.33 -5.07 1.80
C MET A 1 6.93 -4.43 1.67
N PHE A 2 6.63 -3.31 2.34
CA PHE A 2 5.26 -2.77 2.45
C PHE A 2 4.99 -1.42 1.76
N PHE A 3 5.94 -0.87 1.01
CA PHE A 3 5.90 0.55 0.60
C PHE A 3 5.70 0.80 -0.89
N ALA A 4 5.50 -0.26 -1.68
CA ALA A 4 5.34 -0.18 -3.13
C ALA A 4 4.19 0.73 -3.59
N CYS A 5 3.19 0.96 -2.72
CA CYS A 5 2.11 1.89 -3.04
C CYS A 5 2.61 3.34 -3.02
N PHE A 6 3.50 3.72 -2.11
CA PHE A 6 3.96 5.10 -1.93
C PHE A 6 4.97 5.56 -2.99
N ASP A 7 5.53 4.64 -3.78
CA ASP A 7 6.45 4.94 -4.88
C ASP A 7 5.83 5.86 -5.97
N PHE A 8 4.49 5.93 -6.05
CA PHE A 8 3.80 6.76 -7.04
C PHE A 8 4.13 8.24 -6.93
N LEU A 9 4.32 8.75 -5.70
CA LEU A 9 4.67 10.14 -5.47
C LEU A 9 6.11 10.43 -5.85
N LEU A 10 6.95 9.40 -5.91
CA LEU A 10 8.36 9.57 -6.23
C LEU A 10 8.58 9.70 -7.75
N PHE A 11 7.81 8.96 -8.58
CA PHE A 11 8.16 8.76 -9.99
C PHE A 11 6.99 8.79 -11.01
N GLY A 12 5.74 9.17 -10.67
CA GLY A 12 4.66 9.13 -11.66
C GLY A 12 3.39 9.95 -11.38
N ASN A 13 2.51 10.00 -12.40
CA ASN A 13 1.19 10.65 -12.34
C ASN A 13 0.02 9.64 -12.27
N SER A 14 0.28 8.36 -12.53
CA SER A 14 -0.70 7.27 -12.45
C SER A 14 -0.51 6.46 -11.18
N LEU A 15 -1.62 6.18 -10.48
CA LEU A 15 -1.64 5.30 -9.31
C LEU A 15 -1.67 3.82 -9.67
N LYS A 16 -1.98 3.48 -10.94
CA LYS A 16 -2.31 2.10 -11.33
C LYS A 16 -1.17 1.14 -11.08
N ASP A 17 0.03 1.42 -11.60
CA ASP A 17 1.19 0.55 -11.44
C ASP A 17 1.62 0.37 -9.97
N PRO A 18 1.80 1.46 -9.19
CA PRO A 18 2.17 1.33 -7.77
C PRO A 18 1.08 0.63 -6.95
N ALA A 19 -0.20 0.94 -7.17
CA ALA A 19 -1.31 0.24 -6.49
C ALA A 19 -1.36 -1.25 -6.88
N THR A 20 -1.14 -1.58 -8.15
CA THR A 20 -1.10 -2.97 -8.63
C THR A 20 0.06 -3.74 -8.01
N LYS A 21 1.26 -3.16 -7.97
CA LYS A 21 2.44 -3.78 -7.35
C LYS A 21 2.25 -4.00 -5.86
N ALA A 22 1.76 -2.98 -5.14
CA ALA A 22 1.49 -3.08 -3.70
C ALA A 22 0.45 -4.17 -3.40
N TYR A 23 -0.65 -4.19 -4.15
CA TYR A 23 -1.68 -5.22 -4.00
C TYR A 23 -1.13 -6.62 -4.27
N ALA A 24 -0.40 -6.79 -5.37
CA ALA A 24 0.18 -8.07 -5.75
C ALA A 24 1.15 -8.62 -4.68
N GLN A 25 1.88 -7.73 -4.03
CA GLN A 25 2.86 -8.09 -3.00
C GLN A 25 2.23 -8.42 -1.65
N VAL A 26 1.20 -7.67 -1.23
CA VAL A 26 0.69 -7.74 0.14
C VAL A 26 -0.60 -8.55 0.24
N PHE A 27 -1.59 -8.29 -0.62
CA PHE A 27 -2.94 -8.86 -0.44
C PHE A 27 -3.27 -9.98 -1.42
N ALA A 28 -2.69 -9.99 -2.61
CA ALA A 28 -2.97 -11.03 -3.59
C ALA A 28 -2.70 -12.47 -3.09
N PRO A 29 -1.68 -12.75 -2.25
CA PRO A 29 -1.48 -14.08 -1.67
C PRO A 29 -2.64 -14.56 -0.79
N HIS A 30 -3.36 -13.64 -0.14
CA HIS A 30 -4.45 -13.95 0.80
C HIS A 30 -5.85 -13.84 0.17
N HIS A 31 -5.95 -13.42 -1.09
CA HIS A 31 -7.23 -13.25 -1.78
C HIS A 31 -7.44 -14.34 -2.82
N GLY A 32 -8.60 -15.02 -2.76
CA GLY A 32 -9.05 -15.96 -3.78
C GLY A 32 -9.28 -15.30 -5.16
N TRP A 33 -9.44 -16.13 -6.21
CA TRP A 33 -9.51 -15.67 -7.60
C TRP A 33 -10.56 -14.57 -7.84
N ALA A 34 -11.76 -14.73 -7.29
CA ALA A 34 -12.85 -13.77 -7.47
C ALA A 34 -12.50 -12.37 -6.94
N ILE A 35 -11.88 -12.31 -5.75
CA ILE A 35 -11.45 -11.05 -5.14
C ILE A 35 -10.32 -10.40 -5.95
N ARG A 36 -9.34 -11.19 -6.42
CA ARG A 36 -8.27 -10.64 -7.28
C ARG A 36 -8.81 -10.05 -8.57
N LYS A 37 -9.85 -10.65 -9.16
CA LYS A 37 -10.53 -10.09 -10.34
C LYS A 37 -11.30 -8.81 -10.02
N ALA A 38 -12.02 -8.79 -8.90
CA ALA A 38 -12.70 -7.58 -8.44
C ALA A 38 -11.72 -6.42 -8.22
N VAL A 39 -10.56 -6.68 -7.59
CA VAL A 39 -9.51 -5.68 -7.40
C VAL A 39 -8.95 -5.19 -8.74
N ALA A 40 -8.65 -6.09 -9.68
CA ALA A 40 -8.17 -5.72 -11.00
C ALA A 40 -9.17 -4.83 -11.76
N ALA A 41 -10.47 -5.10 -11.64
CA ALA A 41 -11.52 -4.25 -12.20
C ALA A 41 -11.60 -2.89 -11.47
N GLY A 42 -11.45 -2.88 -10.15
CA GLY A 42 -11.42 -1.65 -9.34
C GLY A 42 -10.27 -0.71 -9.67
N MET A 43 -9.15 -1.22 -10.20
CA MET A 43 -8.01 -0.39 -10.61
C MET A 43 -8.35 0.64 -11.70
N TYR A 44 -9.41 0.43 -12.49
CA TYR A 44 -9.90 1.40 -13.48
C TYR A 44 -10.59 2.62 -12.85
N ALA A 45 -11.04 2.50 -11.60
CA ALA A 45 -11.70 3.57 -10.85
C ALA A 45 -10.73 4.30 -9.90
N LEU A 46 -9.42 4.04 -9.98
CA LEU A 46 -8.44 4.76 -9.20
C LEU A 46 -8.45 6.26 -9.54
N PRO A 47 -8.32 7.15 -8.53
CA PRO A 47 -8.18 8.57 -8.79
C PRO A 47 -6.85 8.87 -9.51
N THR A 48 -6.76 10.05 -10.10
CA THR A 48 -5.46 10.59 -10.51
C THR A 48 -4.63 10.99 -9.28
N LYS A 49 -3.31 11.15 -9.44
CA LYS A 49 -2.44 11.69 -8.39
C LYS A 49 -2.97 13.03 -7.84
N ALA A 50 -3.39 13.95 -8.72
CA ALA A 50 -3.92 15.25 -8.31
C ALA A 50 -5.20 15.14 -7.47
N GLN A 51 -6.14 14.27 -7.89
CA GLN A 51 -7.37 14.01 -7.12
C GLN A 51 -7.08 13.39 -5.76
N LEU A 52 -6.08 12.50 -5.68
CA LEU A 52 -5.67 11.90 -4.41
C LEU A 52 -5.04 12.94 -3.48
N LEU A 53 -4.10 13.75 -3.97
CA LEU A 53 -3.46 14.82 -3.20
C LEU A 53 -4.49 15.84 -2.68
N GLN A 54 -5.47 16.22 -3.52
CA GLN A 54 -6.59 17.06 -3.10
C GLN A 54 -7.41 16.42 -1.97
N LYS A 55 -7.68 15.11 -2.05
CA LYS A 55 -8.39 14.37 -0.98
C LYS A 55 -7.58 14.28 0.31
N LEU A 56 -6.25 14.23 0.20
CA LEU A 56 -5.35 14.24 1.35
C LEU A 56 -5.13 15.64 1.92
N ASN A 57 -5.56 16.70 1.21
CA ASN A 57 -5.27 18.09 1.53
C ASN A 57 -3.76 18.37 1.65
N GLU A 58 -2.99 17.77 0.74
CA GLU A 58 -1.54 17.91 0.69
C GLU A 58 -1.11 18.39 -0.70
N ASP A 59 0.01 19.10 -0.76
CA ASP A 59 0.78 19.27 -1.99
C ASP A 59 1.77 18.11 -2.17
N GLU A 60 2.43 18.03 -3.31
CA GLU A 60 3.36 16.92 -3.57
C GLU A 60 4.57 16.89 -2.59
N PRO A 61 5.24 18.02 -2.27
CA PRO A 61 6.30 18.04 -1.26
C PRO A 61 5.87 17.55 0.12
N SER A 62 4.75 18.07 0.64
CA SER A 62 4.22 17.71 1.96
C SER A 62 3.77 16.24 1.99
N ALA A 63 3.02 15.77 0.98
CA ALA A 63 2.62 14.39 0.87
C ALA A 63 3.82 13.44 0.88
N ARG A 64 4.89 13.75 0.15
CA ARG A 64 6.12 12.94 0.14
C ARG A 64 6.74 12.84 1.53
N ILE A 65 6.82 13.96 2.27
CA ILE A 65 7.36 13.98 3.63
C ILE A 65 6.48 13.12 4.56
N GLN A 66 5.16 13.30 4.51
CA GLN A 66 4.23 12.58 5.38
C GLN A 66 4.22 11.08 5.09
N MET A 67 4.25 10.68 3.82
CA MET A 67 4.32 9.26 3.46
C MET A 67 5.65 8.64 3.82
N GLN A 68 6.77 9.36 3.66
CA GLN A 68 8.07 8.86 4.15
C GLN A 68 8.10 8.73 5.68
N SER A 69 7.47 9.67 6.40
CA SER A 69 7.30 9.58 7.86
C SER A 69 6.49 8.35 8.25
N TYR A 70 5.35 8.12 7.58
CA TYR A 70 4.53 6.91 7.78
C TYR A 70 5.32 5.64 7.52
N ILE A 71 6.04 5.56 6.39
CA ILE A 71 6.90 4.43 6.01
C ILE A 71 7.88 4.09 7.14
N THR A 72 8.60 5.11 7.63
CA THR A 72 9.60 4.94 8.68
C THR A 72 8.96 4.54 10.01
N ALA A 73 7.86 5.18 10.39
CA ALA A 73 7.19 4.95 11.67
C ALA A 73 6.45 3.60 11.72
N SER A 74 5.85 3.16 10.61
CA SER A 74 5.07 1.93 10.57
C SER A 74 5.95 0.67 10.49
N ALA A 75 7.14 0.77 9.90
CA ALA A 75 8.05 -0.37 9.74
C ALA A 75 8.31 -1.16 11.03
N PRO A 76 8.74 -0.53 12.16
CA PRO A 76 8.97 -1.27 13.40
C PRO A 76 7.68 -1.84 14.01
N VAL A 77 6.53 -1.18 13.80
CA VAL A 77 5.23 -1.65 14.31
C VAL A 77 4.78 -2.91 13.59
N ILE A 78 4.90 -2.94 12.26
CA ILE A 78 4.59 -4.13 11.45
C ILE A 78 5.47 -5.31 11.90
N LEU A 79 6.79 -5.08 12.02
CA LEU A 79 7.72 -6.11 12.49
C LEU A 79 7.42 -6.59 13.91
N TYR A 80 6.95 -5.69 14.79
CA TYR A 80 6.53 -6.08 16.13
C TYR A 80 5.32 -7.01 16.10
N ILE A 81 4.30 -6.69 15.28
CA ILE A 81 3.09 -7.51 15.14
C ILE A 81 3.45 -8.88 14.55
N ASP A 82 4.23 -8.93 13.46
CA ASP A 82 4.68 -10.19 12.86
C ASP A 82 5.40 -11.07 13.90
N LYS A 83 6.36 -10.48 14.64
CA LYS A 83 7.09 -11.19 15.70
C LYS A 83 6.15 -11.66 16.81
N LEU A 84 5.16 -10.87 17.19
CA LEU A 84 4.20 -11.23 18.23
C LEU A 84 3.41 -12.49 17.85
N PHE A 85 2.88 -12.55 16.62
CA PHE A 85 2.13 -13.71 16.13
C PHE A 85 3.03 -14.95 16.03
N LEU A 86 4.23 -14.80 15.46
CA LEU A 86 5.20 -15.89 15.33
C LEU A 86 5.69 -16.41 16.68
N SER A 87 5.94 -15.52 17.66
CA SER A 87 6.38 -15.89 19.01
C SER A 87 5.33 -16.67 19.82
N ARG A 88 4.07 -16.61 19.38
CA ARG A 88 2.93 -17.31 19.99
C ARG A 88 2.47 -18.49 19.14
N GLU A 89 3.24 -18.86 18.12
CA GLU A 89 2.94 -19.99 17.23
C GLU A 89 1.58 -19.86 16.51
N LEU A 90 1.10 -18.62 16.29
CA LEU A 90 -0.18 -18.35 15.64
C LEU A 90 -0.09 -18.31 14.11
N GLY A 91 1.13 -18.13 13.57
CA GLY A 91 1.35 -17.90 12.13
C GLY A 91 0.85 -16.54 11.64
N VAL A 92 1.14 -16.22 10.37
CA VAL A 92 0.74 -14.97 9.71
C VAL A 92 0.11 -15.17 8.32
N ASP A 93 -0.02 -16.43 7.89
CA ASP A 93 -0.41 -16.81 6.52
C ASP A 93 -1.75 -17.58 6.46
N TRP A 94 -2.57 -17.48 7.50
CA TRP A 94 -3.90 -18.09 7.56
C TRP A 94 -4.94 -17.28 6.76
#